data_AF-A0A6B3HR26-F1
#
_entry.id   AF-A0A6B3HR26-F1
#
_cell.length_a   1.000
_cell.length_b   1.000
_cell.length_c   1.000
_cell.angle_alpha   90.00
_cell.angle_beta   90.00
_cell.angle_gamma   90.00
#
_symmetry.space_group_name_H-M   'P 1'
#
loop_
_entity.id
_entity.type
_entity.pdbx_description
1 polymer ?
#
loop_
_entity_poly.entity_id
_entity_poly.type
_entity_poly.pdbx_seq_one_letter_code
_entity_poly.pdbx_strand_id
1 'polypeptide(L)' 'ADAQAVMDGWMNSEGHRANILNCDYKTIGIGVHEGSGGPWWTQNFGF' A
#
# COMPACT_ATOMS: atom_id res chain seq x y z
N ALA A 1 -12.66 1.62 3.65
CA ALA A 1 -11.81 2.52 2.85
C ALA A 1 -11.62 1.89 1.48
N ASP A 2 -11.75 2.68 0.42
CA ASP A 2 -11.46 2.21 -0.94
C ASP A 2 -9.95 2.32 -1.24
N ALA A 3 -9.54 1.82 -2.42
CA ALA A 3 -8.14 1.84 -2.83
C ALA A 3 -7.58 3.27 -2.95
N GLN A 4 -8.39 4.24 -3.40
CA GLN A 4 -7.95 5.63 -3.57
C GLN A 4 -7.62 6.26 -2.21
N ALA A 5 -8.51 6.15 -1.24
CA ALA A 5 -8.31 6.69 0.11
C ALA A 5 -7.07 6.08 0.80
N VAL A 6 -6.79 4.80 0.55
CA VAL A 6 -5.60 4.11 1.08
C VAL A 6 -4.33 4.62 0.41
N MET A 7 -4.34 4.76 -0.92
CA MET A 7 -3.19 5.31 -1.66
C MET A 7 -2.91 6.76 -1.26
N ASP A 8 -3.94 7.58 -1.08
CA ASP A 8 -3.79 8.97 -0.61
C ASP A 8 -3.18 9.00 0.80
N GLY A 9 -3.64 8.12 1.70
CA GLY A 9 -3.08 7.98 3.04
C GLY A 9 -1.62 7.57 3.04
N TRP A 10 -1.25 6.55 2.26
CA TRP A 10 0.14 6.10 2.15
C TRP A 10 1.04 7.12 1.47
N MET A 11 0.58 7.82 0.44
CA MET A 11 1.36 8.88 -0.22
C MET A 11 1.60 10.09 0.70
N ASN A 12 0.72 10.33 1.67
CA ASN A 12 0.91 11.37 2.68
C ASN A 12 1.80 10.95 3.86
N SER A 13 2.23 9.69 3.92
CA SER A 13 3.18 9.18 4.93
C SER A 13 4.56 9.00 4.32
N GLU A 14 5.58 9.66 4.86
CA GLU A 14 6.94 9.67 4.29
C GLU A 14 7.52 8.26 4.08
N GLY A 15 7.44 7.39 5.09
CA GLY A 15 7.98 6.03 5.00
C GLY A 15 7.24 5.15 3.97
N HIS A 16 5.91 5.26 3.89
CA HIS A 16 5.14 4.51 2.90
C HIS A 16 5.39 5.04 1.48
N ARG A 17 5.40 6.37 1.30
CA ARG A 17 5.71 7.01 0.03
C ARG A 17 7.10 6.64 -0.48
N ALA A 18 8.10 6.56 0.41
CA ALA A 18 9.46 6.14 0.03
C ALA A 18 9.48 4.72 -0.56
N ASN A 19 8.70 3.79 -0.01
CA ASN A 19 8.58 2.45 -0.58
C ASN A 19 7.86 2.46 -1.93
N ILE A 20 6.74 3.18 -2.05
CA ILE A 20 5.92 3.25 -3.27
C ILE A 20 6.69 3.86 -4.45
N LEU A 21 7.51 4.89 -4.20
CA LEU A 21 8.27 5.59 -5.23
C LEU A 21 9.66 4.98 -5.51
N ASN A 22 10.01 3.87 -4.86
CA ASN A 22 11.30 3.23 -5.09
C ASN A 22 11.30 2.45 -6.42
N CYS A 23 12.06 2.97 -7.39
CA CYS A 23 12.21 2.39 -8.74
C CYS A 23 13.03 1.08 -8.77
N ASP A 24 13.71 0.71 -7.69
CA ASP A 24 14.52 -0.51 -7.63
C ASP A 24 13.66 -1.77 -7.55
N TYR A 25 12.46 -1.68 -6.96
CA TYR A 25 11.50 -2.77 -6.95
C TYR A 25 11.00 -3.09 -8.37
N LYS A 26 10.74 -4.37 -8.64
CA LYS A 26 10.28 -4.89 -9.93
C LYS A 26 8.95 -5.61 -9.84
N THR A 27 8.54 -5.98 -8.64
CA THR A 27 7.30 -6.71 -8.40
C THR A 27 6.54 -6.09 -7.23
N ILE A 28 5.21 -6.22 -7.27
CA ILE A 28 4.32 -5.81 -6.19
C ILE A 28 3.24 -6.85 -6.00
N GLY A 29 3.00 -7.23 -4.74
CA GLY A 29 1.83 -7.98 -4.31
C GLY A 29 0.88 -7.05 -3.55
N ILE A 30 -0.41 -7.11 -3.87
CA ILE A 30 -1.46 -6.32 -3.21
C ILE A 30 -2.47 -7.29 -2.59
N GLY A 31 -2.78 -7.07 -1.31
CA GLY A 31 -3.75 -7.86 -0.57
C GLY A 31 -4.74 -6.99 0.18
N VAL A 32 -5.99 -7.44 0.23
CA VAL A 32 -7.05 -6.83 1.03
C VAL A 32 -7.72 -7.91 1.85
N HIS A 33 -7.85 -7.67 3.16
CA HIS A 33 -8.67 -8.47 4.04
C HIS A 33 -9.91 -7.67 4.44
N GLU A 34 -11.09 -8.20 4.10
CA GLU A 34 -12.38 -7.65 4.51
C GLU A 34 -12.84 -8.35 5.79
N GLY A 35 -13.10 -7.58 6.85
CA GLY A 35 -13.54 -8.12 8.14
C GLY A 35 -14.02 -7.04 9.09
N SER A 36 -14.50 -7.44 10.27
CA SER A 36 -14.99 -6.50 11.28
C SER A 36 -13.86 -5.60 11.79
N GLY A 37 -13.96 -4.29 11.55
CA GLY A 37 -12.89 -3.32 11.83
C GLY A 37 -11.92 -3.11 10.67
N GLY A 38 -12.15 -3.80 9.54
CA GLY A 38 -11.48 -3.62 8.25
C GLY A 38 -12.35 -2.83 7.27
N PRO A 39 -11.81 -2.52 6.07
CA PRO A 39 -10.77 -3.28 5.37
C PRO A 39 -9.33 -2.99 5.81
N TRP A 40 -8.47 -4.01 5.74
CA TRP A 40 -7.02 -3.89 5.92
C TRP A 40 -6.29 -4.13 4.60
N TRP A 41 -5.36 -3.23 4.29
CA TRP A 41 -4.64 -3.19 3.02
C TRP A 41 -3.17 -3.50 3.22
N THR A 42 -2.56 -4.20 2.26
CA THR A 42 -1.13 -4.47 2.25
C THR A 42 -0.58 -4.29 0.84
N GLN A 43 0.57 -3.63 0.74
CA GLN A 43 1.45 -3.66 -0.42
C GLN A 43 2.79 -4.25 0.01
N ASN A 44 3.23 -5.28 -0.71
CA ASN A 44 4.54 -5.87 -0.51
C ASN A 44 5.37 -5.72 -1.78
N PHE A 45 6.54 -5.08 -1.66
CA PHE A 45 7.41 -4.76 -2.77
C PHE A 45 8.57 -5.75 -2.84
N GLY A 46 8.92 -6.19 -4.06
CA GLY A 46 9.98 -7.16 -4.31
C GLY A 46 10.84 -6.79 -5.52
N PHE A 47 11.96 -7.50 -5.66
CA PHE A 47 12.91 -7.38 -6.78
C PHE A 47 12.62 -8.36 -7.91
#